data_AF-A0A382QXZ0-F1
#
_entry.id   AF-A0A382QXZ0-F1
#
_cell.length_a   1.000
_cell.length_b   1.000
_cell.length_c   1.000
_cell.angle_alpha   90.00
_cell.angle_beta   90.00
_cell.angle_gamma   90.00
#
_symmetry.space_group_name_H-M   'P 1'
#
loop_
_entity.id
_entity.type
_entity.pdbx_description
1 polymer ?
#
loop_
_entity_poly.entity_id
_entity_poly.type
_entity_poly.pdbx_seq_one_letter_code
_entity_poly.pdbx_strand_id
1 'polypeptide(L)'
;DGTHLFGAIRRGLRDVPEERVAGTIIISDGQIHDLPDPKNADDLGGPVHLLLSGEREERDRRLVVVKAPRYGIVGETLNLTLRVEDNEDGGANGRNRLRVRKDGVPTISPAMSIGVTHSFPFRLSHGGATVMELEIDPGPGELTLKNNRAVLIINGVRERLRVLLVSGGPHTGERTWRNILKSDPSVDLVHFTILRPPNKQDGTPINELSLIAFPTRELFQDKLDNFDLIIFDRYRRRGVLPDVYLHNVAEYVTRGGAVLTVVGPDFALPNSLSRTPLGRVLPSRPTGTVREVGFQPMPTDKGRRHPITAGLTGIGDKESRPEWGRW
;
A
#
# COMPACT_ATOMS: atom_id res chain seq x y z
N ASP A 1 9.70 -26.03 7.20
CA ASP A 1 9.27 -27.38 6.81
C ASP A 1 10.49 -28.28 6.79
N GLY A 2 10.43 -29.39 7.51
CA GLY A 2 11.48 -30.41 7.56
C GLY A 2 11.10 -31.63 6.71
N THR A 3 11.92 -32.67 6.76
CA THR A 3 11.67 -33.93 6.03
C THR A 3 10.61 -34.77 6.74
N HIS A 4 9.39 -34.80 6.19
CA HIS A 4 8.29 -35.65 6.65
C HIS A 4 8.26 -36.98 5.88
N LEU A 5 9.21 -37.85 6.21
CA LEU A 5 9.45 -39.11 5.53
C LEU A 5 8.33 -40.13 5.81
N PHE A 6 8.00 -40.37 7.08
CA PHE A 6 7.04 -41.41 7.45
C PHE A 6 5.62 -41.08 7.00
N GLY A 7 5.24 -39.80 7.02
CA GLY A 7 3.98 -39.34 6.44
C GLY A 7 3.91 -39.60 4.93
N ALA A 8 5.03 -39.48 4.21
CA ALA A 8 5.09 -39.80 2.78
C ALA A 8 4.95 -41.31 2.53
N ILE A 9 5.61 -42.14 3.34
CA ILE A 9 5.51 -43.60 3.21
C ILE A 9 4.07 -44.07 3.47
N ARG A 10 3.42 -43.62 4.55
CA ARG A 10 2.01 -43.99 4.84
C ARG A 10 1.05 -43.58 3.72
N ARG A 11 1.27 -42.42 3.10
CA ARG A 11 0.47 -42.00 1.93
C ARG A 11 0.70 -42.91 0.73
N GLY A 12 1.94 -43.33 0.49
CA GLY A 12 2.28 -44.24 -0.62
C GLY A 12 1.73 -45.66 -0.42
N LEU A 13 1.67 -46.14 0.82
CA LEU A 13 1.17 -47.48 1.15
C LEU A 13 -0.36 -47.54 1.28
N ARG A 14 -1.07 -46.41 1.32
CA ARG A 14 -2.50 -46.34 1.61
C ARG A 14 -3.39 -47.18 0.68
N ASP A 15 -2.99 -47.32 -0.58
CA ASP A 15 -3.73 -48.05 -1.62
C ASP A 15 -3.17 -49.46 -1.87
N VAL A 16 -2.20 -49.90 -1.05
CA VAL A 16 -1.56 -51.22 -1.17
C VAL A 16 -1.87 -52.04 0.09
N PRO A 17 -2.52 -53.22 -0.04
CA PRO A 17 -2.69 -54.12 1.10
C PRO A 17 -1.32 -54.48 1.70
N GLU A 18 -1.19 -54.44 3.03
CA GLU A 18 0.07 -54.68 3.75
C GLU A 18 0.75 -55.98 3.31
N GLU A 19 -0.03 -57.05 3.09
CA GLU A 19 0.42 -58.36 2.63
C GLU A 19 1.16 -58.35 1.28
N ARG A 20 1.01 -57.27 0.50
CA ARG A 20 1.61 -57.09 -0.83
C ARG A 20 2.82 -56.17 -0.83
N VAL A 21 3.22 -55.64 0.33
CA VAL A 21 4.39 -54.77 0.46
C VAL A 21 5.63 -55.65 0.71
N ALA A 22 6.43 -55.85 -0.34
CA ALA A 22 7.66 -56.63 -0.21
C ALA A 22 8.75 -55.92 0.64
N GLY A 23 8.64 -54.60 0.81
CA GLY A 23 9.53 -53.80 1.65
C GLY A 23 9.54 -52.32 1.24
N THR A 24 10.14 -51.48 2.09
CA THR A 24 10.33 -50.05 1.86
C THR A 24 11.81 -49.72 1.78
N ILE A 25 12.25 -49.04 0.71
CA ILE A 25 13.62 -48.52 0.58
C ILE A 25 13.57 -47.01 0.81
N ILE A 26 14.32 -46.55 1.80
CA ILE A 26 14.47 -45.14 2.17
C ILE A 26 15.86 -44.70 1.70
N ILE A 27 15.92 -43.58 1.00
CA ILE A 27 17.17 -42.87 0.70
C ILE A 27 17.10 -41.56 1.46
N SER A 28 18.01 -41.35 2.43
CA SER A 28 17.98 -40.20 3.32
C SER A 28 19.39 -39.83 3.78
N ASP A 29 19.61 -38.55 4.06
CA ASP A 29 20.80 -38.03 4.74
C ASP A 29 20.77 -38.31 6.26
N GLY A 30 19.66 -38.83 6.77
CA GLY A 30 19.46 -39.15 8.18
C GLY A 30 18.64 -38.12 8.95
N GLN A 31 18.28 -36.98 8.34
CA GLN A 31 17.48 -35.93 8.98
C GLN A 31 15.97 -36.16 8.74
N ILE A 32 15.30 -36.78 9.72
CA ILE A 32 13.85 -37.11 9.65
C ILE A 32 13.11 -36.37 10.77
N HIS A 33 12.10 -35.58 10.41
CA HIS A 33 11.38 -34.70 11.34
C HIS A 33 10.03 -35.27 11.81
N ASP A 34 9.65 -36.45 11.30
CA ASP A 34 8.40 -37.14 11.63
C ASP A 34 8.63 -38.61 12.02
N LEU A 35 9.77 -38.88 12.65
CA LEU A 35 10.07 -40.21 13.17
C LEU A 35 8.94 -40.65 14.13
N PRO A 36 8.27 -41.78 13.89
CA PRO A 36 7.23 -42.27 14.78
C PRO A 36 7.84 -42.69 16.12
N ASP A 37 7.01 -42.73 17.17
CA ASP A 37 7.38 -43.37 18.42
C ASP A 37 7.81 -44.82 18.12
N PRO A 38 8.99 -45.28 18.59
CA PRO A 38 9.46 -46.65 18.38
C PRO A 38 8.43 -47.73 18.75
N LYS A 39 7.49 -47.43 19.65
CA LYS A 39 6.40 -48.33 20.05
C LYS A 39 5.29 -48.46 19.02
N ASN A 40 5.25 -47.58 18.02
CA ASN A 40 4.26 -47.51 16.94
C ASN A 40 4.91 -47.68 15.55
N ALA A 41 6.07 -48.34 15.49
CA ALA A 41 6.89 -48.48 14.28
C ALA A 41 6.38 -49.53 13.27
N ASP A 42 5.33 -50.29 13.62
CA ASP A 42 4.85 -51.47 12.87
C ASP A 42 4.07 -51.14 11.57
N ASP A 43 3.92 -49.87 11.21
CA ASP A 43 2.98 -49.39 10.19
C ASP A 43 3.55 -49.34 8.75
N LEU A 44 4.63 -50.09 8.45
CA LEU A 44 5.34 -50.05 7.16
C LEU A 44 5.15 -51.30 6.29
N GLY A 45 4.37 -52.28 6.76
CA GLY A 45 3.89 -53.43 5.96
C GLY A 45 4.95 -54.42 5.49
N GLY A 46 6.23 -54.24 5.82
CA GLY A 46 7.34 -55.09 5.35
C GLY A 46 8.71 -54.62 5.83
N PRO A 47 9.81 -55.28 5.40
CA PRO A 47 11.16 -54.90 5.78
C PRO A 47 11.52 -53.48 5.30
N VAL A 48 12.28 -52.75 6.12
CA VAL A 48 12.71 -51.38 5.84
C VAL A 48 14.22 -51.36 5.62
N HIS A 49 14.63 -50.83 4.48
CA HIS A 49 16.03 -50.65 4.12
C HIS A 49 16.35 -49.16 4.05
N LEU A 50 17.36 -48.72 4.78
CA LEU A 50 17.85 -47.35 4.72
C LEU A 50 19.18 -47.32 3.96
N LEU A 51 19.21 -46.60 2.84
CA LEU A 51 20.42 -46.10 2.23
C LEU A 51 20.71 -44.73 2.83
N LEU A 52 21.56 -44.70 3.85
CA LEU A 52 22.01 -43.47 4.47
C LEU A 52 23.07 -42.82 3.57
N SER A 53 22.75 -41.64 3.02
CA SER A 53 23.70 -40.86 2.21
C SER A 53 24.47 -39.82 3.02
N GLY A 54 23.99 -39.47 4.21
CA GLY A 54 24.56 -38.41 5.04
C GLY A 54 25.60 -38.92 6.04
N GLU A 55 26.43 -38.00 6.52
CA GLU A 55 27.48 -38.28 7.50
C GLU A 55 27.12 -37.70 8.89
N ARG A 56 27.68 -38.29 9.95
CA ARG A 56 27.33 -37.92 11.34
C ARG A 56 27.72 -36.48 11.70
N GLU A 57 28.77 -35.96 11.10
CA GLU A 57 29.29 -34.60 11.29
C GLU A 57 28.99 -33.68 10.09
N GLU A 58 27.94 -34.02 9.33
CA GLU A 58 27.56 -33.24 8.15
C GLU A 58 27.03 -31.86 8.56
N ARG A 59 27.63 -30.82 7.97
CA ARG A 59 27.29 -29.44 8.27
C ARG A 59 26.26 -28.93 7.29
N ASP A 60 25.18 -28.38 7.83
CA ASP A 60 24.15 -27.70 7.06
C ASP A 60 23.76 -26.41 7.80
N ARG A 61 23.90 -25.30 7.08
CA ARG A 61 23.42 -24.00 7.54
C ARG A 61 22.14 -23.67 6.83
N ARG A 62 21.26 -23.03 7.57
CA ARG A 62 19.95 -22.68 7.04
C ARG A 62 19.52 -21.28 7.43
N LEU A 63 18.99 -20.56 6.45
CA LEU A 63 18.25 -19.33 6.67
C LEU A 63 16.79 -19.68 6.98
N VAL A 64 16.34 -19.29 8.17
CA VAL A 64 14.96 -19.48 8.64
C VAL A 64 14.23 -18.16 8.64
N VAL A 65 13.12 -18.09 7.89
CA VAL A 65 12.19 -16.97 7.93
C VAL A 65 11.21 -17.20 9.07
N VAL A 66 11.41 -16.50 10.20
CA VAL A 66 10.59 -16.64 11.40
C VAL A 66 9.26 -15.89 11.24
N LYS A 67 9.31 -14.68 10.68
CA LYS A 67 8.10 -13.87 10.42
C LYS A 67 8.34 -12.98 9.21
N ALA A 68 7.44 -13.08 8.24
CA ALA A 68 7.42 -12.20 7.07
C ALA A 68 5.98 -11.70 6.81
N PRO A 69 5.78 -10.38 6.63
CA PRO A 69 4.47 -9.86 6.25
C PRO A 69 4.14 -10.31 4.82
N ARG A 70 2.86 -10.62 4.55
CA ARG A 70 2.38 -10.89 3.18
C ARG A 70 1.94 -9.62 2.45
N TYR A 71 1.57 -8.59 3.22
CA TYR A 71 1.10 -7.31 2.74
C TYR A 71 1.74 -6.18 3.55
N GLY A 72 1.89 -5.00 2.95
CA GLY A 72 2.27 -3.80 3.67
C GLY A 72 1.97 -2.53 2.90
N ILE A 73 1.91 -1.40 3.60
CA ILE A 73 1.63 -0.11 2.99
C ILE A 73 2.92 0.43 2.34
N VAL A 74 2.81 0.92 1.10
CA VAL A 74 3.94 1.51 0.38
C VAL A 74 4.46 2.72 1.16
N GLY A 75 5.78 2.77 1.39
CA GLY A 75 6.43 3.84 2.15
C GLY A 75 6.49 3.65 3.67
N GLU A 76 5.67 2.78 4.24
CA GLU A 76 5.75 2.43 5.66
C GLU A 76 6.90 1.47 5.97
N THR A 77 7.34 1.46 7.23
CA THR A 77 8.40 0.57 7.71
C THR A 77 7.81 -0.75 8.18
N LEU A 78 8.13 -1.82 7.47
CA LEU A 78 7.76 -3.19 7.78
C LEU A 78 8.95 -3.92 8.42
N ASN A 79 8.68 -4.98 9.17
CA ASN A 79 9.71 -5.78 9.82
C ASN A 79 9.71 -7.22 9.29
N LEU A 80 10.90 -7.70 8.92
CA LEU A 80 11.18 -9.07 8.55
C LEU A 80 12.02 -9.73 9.66
N THR A 81 11.56 -10.87 10.18
CA THR A 81 12.24 -11.58 11.25
C THR A 81 12.90 -12.84 10.71
N LEU A 82 14.23 -12.92 10.85
CA LEU A 82 15.06 -13.97 10.30
C LEU A 82 15.94 -14.59 11.39
N ARG A 83 16.33 -15.85 11.21
CA ARG A 83 17.31 -16.54 12.04
C ARG A 83 18.19 -17.41 11.16
N VAL A 84 19.46 -17.52 11.51
CA VAL A 84 20.38 -18.48 10.88
C VAL A 84 20.58 -19.64 11.85
N GLU A 85 20.42 -20.86 11.37
CA GLU A 85 20.66 -22.10 12.13
C GLU A 85 21.85 -22.86 11.53
N ASP A 86 22.54 -23.63 12.38
CA ASP A 86 23.65 -24.52 12.05
C ASP A 86 23.45 -25.80 12.89
N ASN A 87 23.61 -26.98 12.30
CA ASN A 87 23.16 -28.26 12.91
C ASN A 87 24.05 -28.79 14.06
N GLU A 88 25.20 -28.17 14.34
CA GLU A 88 26.01 -28.46 15.53
C GLU A 88 26.40 -27.17 16.28
N ASP A 89 26.60 -27.30 17.60
CA ASP A 89 27.02 -26.26 18.57
C ASP A 89 28.29 -25.46 18.18
N GLY A 90 28.93 -25.76 17.06
CA GLY A 90 30.16 -25.14 16.56
C GLY A 90 30.03 -23.71 15.99
N GLY A 91 28.88 -23.05 16.17
CA GLY A 91 28.59 -21.76 15.56
C GLY A 91 28.06 -20.67 16.49
N ALA A 92 27.93 -20.90 17.80
CA ALA A 92 27.25 -19.99 18.74
C ALA A 92 27.82 -18.54 18.79
N ASN A 93 28.92 -18.25 18.11
CA ASN A 93 29.52 -16.91 18.00
C ASN A 93 29.98 -16.53 16.58
N GLY A 94 29.53 -17.22 15.54
CA GLY A 94 29.85 -16.89 14.15
C GLY A 94 29.03 -15.70 13.62
N ARG A 95 29.68 -14.76 12.94
CA ARG A 95 29.00 -13.71 12.16
C ARG A 95 28.83 -14.19 10.73
N ASN A 96 27.62 -14.06 10.21
CA ASN A 96 27.28 -14.28 8.81
C ASN A 96 26.80 -12.96 8.19
N ARG A 97 26.96 -12.74 6.89
CA ARG A 97 26.37 -11.60 6.19
C ARG A 97 25.10 -12.02 5.46
N LEU A 98 24.00 -11.35 5.79
CA LEU A 98 22.77 -11.44 5.01
C LEU A 98 22.89 -10.52 3.78
N ARG A 99 22.76 -11.07 2.58
CA ARG A 99 22.51 -10.32 1.35
C ARG A 99 21.01 -10.26 1.11
N VAL A 100 20.48 -9.04 1.00
CA VAL A 100 19.07 -8.80 0.68
C VAL A 100 18.99 -8.15 -0.69
N ARG A 101 18.17 -8.69 -1.59
CA ARG A 101 17.81 -8.04 -2.86
C ARG A 101 16.31 -7.85 -2.89
N LYS A 102 15.88 -6.64 -3.26
CA LYS A 102 14.49 -6.28 -3.45
C LYS A 102 14.27 -6.00 -4.93
N ASP A 103 13.43 -6.80 -5.58
CA ASP A 103 13.19 -6.75 -7.03
C ASP A 103 14.50 -6.78 -7.85
N GLY A 104 15.42 -7.66 -7.44
CA GLY A 104 16.76 -7.81 -8.03
C GLY A 104 17.79 -6.75 -7.62
N VAL A 105 17.35 -5.63 -7.02
CA VAL A 105 18.23 -4.54 -6.57
C VAL A 105 18.83 -4.87 -5.21
N PRO A 106 20.18 -4.90 -5.08
CA PRO A 106 20.83 -5.11 -3.79
C PRO A 106 20.43 -4.02 -2.78
N THR A 107 20.09 -4.44 -1.58
CA THR A 107 19.80 -3.58 -0.43
C THR A 107 20.93 -3.70 0.62
N ILE A 108 20.72 -3.13 1.80
CA ILE A 108 21.64 -3.24 2.94
C ILE A 108 21.93 -4.71 3.25
N SER A 109 23.20 -5.01 3.51
CA SER A 109 23.67 -6.37 3.85
C SER A 109 24.15 -6.44 5.30
N PRO A 110 23.24 -6.63 6.28
CA PRO A 110 23.61 -6.64 7.70
C PRO A 110 24.33 -7.93 8.10
N ALA A 111 25.13 -7.85 9.17
CA ALA A 111 25.67 -9.03 9.83
C ALA A 111 24.58 -9.68 10.71
N MET A 112 24.50 -11.00 10.68
CA MET A 112 23.63 -11.85 11.50
C MET A 112 24.48 -12.76 12.37
N SER A 113 24.11 -12.88 13.64
CA SER A 113 24.67 -13.89 14.52
C SER A 113 23.92 -15.20 14.32
N ILE A 114 24.66 -16.31 14.27
CA ILE A 114 24.08 -17.65 14.19
C ILE A 114 23.32 -17.96 15.48
N GLY A 115 22.17 -18.63 15.38
CA GLY A 115 21.30 -18.98 16.51
C GLY A 115 20.42 -17.84 17.02
N VAL A 116 20.70 -16.59 16.66
CA VAL A 116 19.97 -15.41 17.15
C VAL A 116 18.90 -14.98 16.14
N THR A 117 17.71 -14.65 16.65
CA THR A 117 16.64 -14.06 15.85
C THR A 117 16.88 -12.56 15.68
N HIS A 118 16.91 -12.09 14.44
CA HIS A 118 17.07 -10.68 14.10
C HIS A 118 15.82 -10.14 13.41
N SER A 119 15.46 -8.89 13.71
CA SER A 119 14.40 -8.15 13.03
C SER A 119 15.02 -7.08 12.13
N PHE A 120 14.62 -7.08 10.86
CA PHE A 120 15.13 -6.17 9.83
C PHE A 120 14.02 -5.26 9.33
N PRO A 121 14.14 -3.94 9.53
CA PRO A 121 13.21 -2.98 8.96
C PRO A 121 13.44 -2.85 7.45
N PHE A 122 12.37 -2.80 6.68
CA PHE A 122 12.41 -2.52 5.24
C PHE A 122 11.18 -1.72 4.81
N ARG A 123 11.22 -1.14 3.61
CA ARG A 123 10.11 -0.38 3.02
C ARG A 123 9.80 -0.85 1.61
N LEU A 124 8.52 -0.94 1.28
CA LEU A 124 8.05 -1.21 -0.07
C LEU A 124 8.15 0.06 -0.92
N SER A 125 8.69 -0.07 -2.13
CA SER A 125 8.94 1.04 -3.07
C SER A 125 7.74 1.34 -3.97
N HIS A 126 6.88 0.35 -4.20
CA HIS A 126 5.71 0.47 -5.07
C HIS A 126 4.60 -0.46 -4.59
N GLY A 127 3.40 -0.27 -5.17
CA GLY A 127 2.29 -1.19 -4.98
C GLY A 127 2.43 -2.43 -5.86
N GLY A 128 1.75 -3.52 -5.50
CA GLY A 128 1.84 -4.81 -6.18
C GLY A 128 2.90 -5.74 -5.56
N ALA A 129 3.23 -6.83 -6.25
CA ALA A 129 4.17 -7.82 -5.74
C ALA A 129 5.61 -7.28 -5.75
N THR A 130 6.25 -7.31 -4.58
CA THR A 130 7.68 -7.11 -4.40
C THR A 130 8.33 -8.44 -4.04
N VAL A 131 9.38 -8.82 -4.76
CA VAL A 131 10.15 -10.03 -4.51
C VAL A 131 11.37 -9.69 -3.65
N MET A 132 11.45 -10.31 -2.47
CA MET A 132 12.58 -10.20 -1.56
C MET A 132 13.39 -11.49 -1.61
N GLU A 133 14.60 -11.40 -2.14
CA GLU A 133 15.58 -12.49 -2.15
C GLU A 133 16.53 -12.29 -0.97
N LEU A 134 16.68 -13.35 -0.19
CA LEU A 134 17.53 -13.39 1.00
C LEU A 134 18.56 -14.49 0.80
N GLU A 135 19.82 -14.18 1.05
CA GLU A 135 20.92 -15.13 0.97
C GLU A 135 21.91 -14.90 2.11
N ILE A 136 22.40 -15.97 2.72
CA ILE A 136 23.48 -15.90 3.72
C ILE A 136 24.78 -16.48 3.17
N ASP A 137 25.91 -16.11 3.76
CA ASP A 137 27.21 -16.65 3.40
C ASP A 137 27.28 -18.16 3.72
N PRO A 138 27.94 -18.96 2.84
CA PRO A 138 28.21 -20.36 3.12
C PRO A 138 28.98 -20.54 4.43
N GLY A 139 28.60 -21.56 5.17
CA GLY A 139 29.30 -22.13 6.31
C GLY A 139 30.39 -23.11 5.89
N PRO A 140 31.26 -23.47 6.84
CA PRO A 140 32.36 -24.39 6.61
C PRO A 140 31.83 -25.80 6.33
N GLY A 141 32.20 -26.39 5.20
CA GLY A 141 31.92 -27.80 4.90
C GLY A 141 30.46 -28.12 4.53
N GLU A 142 29.67 -27.13 4.12
CA GLU A 142 28.29 -27.36 3.67
C GLU A 142 28.22 -28.16 2.37
N LEU A 143 27.39 -29.21 2.34
CA LEU A 143 27.14 -29.98 1.12
C LEU A 143 26.25 -29.25 0.12
N THR A 144 25.30 -28.45 0.61
CA THR A 144 24.33 -27.73 -0.23
C THR A 144 24.13 -26.30 0.23
N LEU A 145 24.17 -25.37 -0.74
CA LEU A 145 23.91 -23.96 -0.48
C LEU A 145 22.42 -23.59 -0.63
N LYS A 146 21.55 -24.56 -0.91
CA LYS A 146 20.13 -24.29 -1.15
C LYS A 146 19.43 -23.77 0.10
N ASN A 147 19.81 -24.27 1.28
CA ASN A 147 19.24 -23.89 2.56
C ASN A 147 19.65 -22.48 3.01
N ASN A 148 20.67 -21.89 2.37
CA ASN A 148 21.15 -20.53 2.62
C ASN A 148 20.32 -19.45 1.92
N ARG A 149 19.26 -19.83 1.18
CA ARG A 149 18.47 -18.90 0.38
C ARG A 149 16.99 -18.98 0.72
N ALA A 150 16.33 -17.82 0.74
CA ALA A 150 14.89 -17.72 0.86
C ALA A 150 14.35 -16.62 -0.07
N VAL A 151 13.22 -16.88 -0.71
CA VAL A 151 12.52 -15.91 -1.56
C VAL A 151 11.14 -15.67 -0.97
N LEU A 152 10.81 -14.39 -0.77
CA LEU A 152 9.55 -13.95 -0.20
C LEU A 152 8.84 -13.02 -1.18
N ILE A 153 7.53 -13.15 -1.28
CA ILE A 153 6.69 -12.25 -2.07
C ILE A 153 5.83 -11.45 -1.09
N ILE A 154 6.01 -10.13 -1.08
CA ILE A 154 5.25 -9.20 -0.24
C ILE A 154 4.48 -8.25 -1.16
N ASN A 155 3.17 -8.13 -0.95
CA ASN A 155 2.34 -7.25 -1.76
C ASN A 155 2.23 -5.85 -1.13
N GLY A 156 2.71 -4.84 -1.84
CA GLY A 156 2.51 -3.44 -1.51
C GLY A 156 1.10 -2.98 -1.81
N VAL A 157 0.44 -2.41 -0.81
CA VAL A 157 -0.86 -1.76 -0.93
C VAL A 157 -0.64 -0.26 -0.75
N ARG A 158 -1.23 0.57 -1.61
CA ARG A 158 -1.20 2.02 -1.40
C ARG A 158 -2.27 2.39 -0.39
N GLU A 159 -1.95 3.30 0.52
CA GLU A 159 -2.97 3.95 1.34
C GLU A 159 -3.95 4.69 0.42
N ARG A 160 -5.26 4.58 0.70
CA ARG A 160 -6.28 5.23 -0.12
C ARG A 160 -6.46 6.68 0.34
N LEU A 161 -6.32 7.62 -0.58
CA LEU A 161 -6.67 9.02 -0.37
C LEU A 161 -8.19 9.15 -0.20
N ARG A 162 -8.64 9.58 0.97
CA ARG A 162 -10.04 9.87 1.25
C ARG A 162 -10.35 11.30 0.83
N VAL A 163 -11.17 11.45 -0.21
CA VAL A 163 -11.46 12.74 -0.83
C VAL A 163 -12.93 13.09 -0.66
N LEU A 164 -13.21 14.28 -0.13
CA LEU A 164 -14.54 14.87 -0.10
C LEU A 164 -14.68 15.88 -1.25
N LEU A 165 -15.53 15.60 -2.23
CA LEU A 165 -15.84 16.51 -3.33
C LEU A 165 -17.23 17.14 -3.12
N VAL A 166 -17.27 18.47 -3.04
CA VAL A 166 -18.52 19.24 -2.94
C VAL A 166 -18.68 20.15 -4.13
N SER A 167 -19.63 19.83 -5.00
CA SER A 167 -19.91 20.56 -6.23
C SER A 167 -21.09 21.52 -6.05
N GLY A 168 -20.92 22.79 -6.44
CA GLY A 168 -21.94 23.85 -6.33
C GLY A 168 -23.09 23.77 -7.33
N GLY A 169 -23.02 22.85 -8.30
CA GLY A 169 -24.04 22.57 -9.31
C GLY A 169 -23.45 21.82 -10.51
N PRO A 170 -24.29 21.27 -11.39
CA PRO A 170 -23.83 20.47 -12.52
C PRO A 170 -23.07 21.32 -13.55
N HIS A 171 -21.88 20.85 -13.95
CA HIS A 171 -21.15 21.34 -15.11
C HIS A 171 -20.33 20.24 -15.78
N THR A 172 -19.87 20.48 -17.02
CA THR A 172 -19.07 19.52 -17.80
C THR A 172 -17.81 19.06 -17.04
N GLY A 173 -17.13 19.99 -16.36
CA GLY A 173 -15.95 19.69 -15.54
C GLY A 173 -16.18 18.73 -14.36
N GLU A 174 -17.39 18.70 -13.78
CA GLU A 174 -17.70 17.82 -12.65
C GLU A 174 -17.60 16.34 -13.04
N ARG A 175 -18.08 16.00 -14.25
CA ARG A 175 -17.96 14.63 -14.80
C ARG A 175 -16.50 14.24 -14.94
N THR A 176 -15.65 15.16 -15.38
CA THR A 176 -14.21 14.92 -15.53
C THR A 176 -13.56 14.64 -14.19
N TRP A 177 -13.80 15.49 -13.17
CA TRP A 177 -13.28 15.28 -11.81
C TRP A 177 -13.69 13.93 -11.24
N ARG A 178 -15.00 13.65 -11.26
CA ARG A 178 -15.53 12.40 -10.75
C ARG A 178 -14.95 11.19 -11.48
N ASN A 179 -14.81 11.26 -12.80
CA ASN A 179 -14.25 10.15 -13.58
C ASN A 179 -12.78 9.91 -13.24
N ILE A 180 -11.96 10.96 -13.15
CA ILE A 180 -10.55 10.84 -12.79
C ILE A 180 -10.42 10.23 -11.39
N LEU A 181 -11.11 10.81 -10.40
CA LEU A 181 -11.00 10.39 -9.01
C LEU A 181 -11.59 8.99 -8.77
N LYS A 182 -12.73 8.64 -9.40
CA LYS A 182 -13.30 7.29 -9.27
C LYS A 182 -12.53 6.22 -10.02
N SER A 183 -11.80 6.58 -11.08
CA SER A 183 -11.02 5.61 -11.85
C SER A 183 -9.76 5.15 -11.14
N ASP A 184 -9.28 5.92 -10.16
CA ASP A 184 -8.09 5.58 -9.40
C ASP A 184 -8.46 4.68 -8.20
N PRO A 185 -7.99 3.41 -8.15
CA PRO A 185 -8.27 2.51 -7.04
C PRO A 185 -7.62 2.94 -5.72
N SER A 186 -6.72 3.93 -5.75
CA SER A 186 -6.11 4.55 -4.58
C SER A 186 -6.90 5.74 -4.03
N VAL A 187 -8.08 6.05 -4.57
CA VAL A 187 -8.93 7.14 -4.08
C VAL A 187 -10.27 6.60 -3.58
N ASP A 188 -10.64 6.97 -2.36
CA ASP A 188 -11.98 6.79 -1.83
C ASP A 188 -12.73 8.12 -1.89
N LEU A 189 -13.70 8.22 -2.81
CA LEU A 189 -14.37 9.48 -3.14
C LEU A 189 -15.78 9.54 -2.54
N VAL A 190 -15.99 10.48 -1.62
CA VAL A 190 -17.30 10.93 -1.17
C VAL A 190 -17.67 12.18 -1.96
N HIS A 191 -18.70 12.10 -2.81
CA HIS A 191 -19.08 13.20 -3.71
C HIS A 191 -20.53 13.64 -3.49
N PHE A 192 -20.73 14.95 -3.31
CA PHE A 192 -22.04 15.58 -3.24
C PHE A 192 -22.17 16.73 -4.24
N THR A 193 -23.30 16.77 -4.96
CA THR A 193 -23.65 17.86 -5.88
C THR A 193 -24.89 18.56 -5.37
N ILE A 194 -24.82 19.88 -5.19
CA ILE A 194 -25.93 20.69 -4.69
C ILE A 194 -26.86 21.01 -5.86
N LEU A 195 -27.89 20.19 -6.02
CA LEU A 195 -28.84 20.28 -7.13
C LEU A 195 -29.88 21.40 -6.97
N ARG A 196 -30.28 21.72 -5.74
CA ARG A 196 -31.31 22.74 -5.45
C ARG A 196 -30.83 23.71 -4.37
N PRO A 197 -30.75 25.03 -4.63
CA PRO A 197 -30.47 26.00 -3.59
C PRO A 197 -31.68 26.12 -2.63
N PRO A 198 -31.46 26.31 -1.32
CA PRO A 198 -32.49 26.27 -0.29
C PRO A 198 -33.53 27.40 -0.40
N ASN A 199 -33.34 28.39 -1.27
CA ASN A 199 -34.30 29.46 -1.53
C ASN A 199 -35.37 29.11 -2.58
N LYS A 200 -35.26 27.97 -3.26
CA LYS A 200 -36.34 27.37 -4.07
C LYS A 200 -37.06 26.29 -3.27
N GLN A 201 -37.61 26.65 -2.11
CA GLN A 201 -38.45 25.74 -1.34
C GLN A 201 -39.79 25.59 -2.07
N ASP A 202 -40.06 24.40 -2.58
CA ASP A 202 -41.44 23.94 -2.64
C ASP A 202 -41.92 23.82 -1.18
N GLY A 203 -43.18 24.14 -0.89
CA GLY A 203 -43.76 23.96 0.45
C GLY A 203 -43.84 22.50 0.91
N THR A 204 -43.23 21.59 0.16
CA THR A 204 -43.09 20.17 0.48
C THR A 204 -42.06 19.98 1.60
N PRO A 205 -42.43 19.32 2.70
CA PRO A 205 -41.51 18.95 3.78
C PRO A 205 -40.22 18.28 3.27
N ILE A 206 -39.07 18.57 3.91
CA ILE A 206 -37.74 18.09 3.48
C ILE A 206 -37.64 16.55 3.45
N ASN A 207 -38.43 15.86 4.27
CA ASN A 207 -38.57 14.39 4.30
C ASN A 207 -39.44 13.82 3.16
N GLU A 208 -40.18 14.65 2.43
CA GLU A 208 -41.06 14.27 1.31
C GLU A 208 -40.44 14.58 -0.07
N LEU A 209 -39.39 15.40 -0.10
CA LEU A 209 -38.48 15.48 -1.24
C LEU A 209 -37.55 14.28 -1.13
N SER A 210 -37.52 13.34 -2.10
CA SER A 210 -36.66 12.14 -2.09
C SER A 210 -35.15 12.45 -2.23
N LEU A 211 -34.66 13.44 -1.48
CA LEU A 211 -33.29 13.91 -1.40
C LEU A 211 -32.77 13.54 -0.01
N ILE A 212 -31.72 12.72 0.04
CA ILE A 212 -30.96 12.53 1.27
C ILE A 212 -30.40 13.89 1.68
N ALA A 213 -30.76 14.37 2.86
CA ALA A 213 -30.27 15.65 3.37
C ALA A 213 -28.73 15.65 3.38
N PHE A 214 -28.12 16.73 2.94
CA PHE A 214 -26.66 16.85 2.92
C PHE A 214 -26.12 16.76 4.36
N PRO A 215 -25.31 15.76 4.72
CA PRO A 215 -24.93 15.50 6.11
C PRO A 215 -23.78 16.43 6.54
N THR A 216 -24.06 17.74 6.58
CA THR A 216 -23.05 18.79 6.82
C THR A 216 -22.30 18.59 8.13
N ARG A 217 -23.02 18.24 9.21
CA ARG A 217 -22.40 18.01 10.52
C ARG A 217 -21.44 16.83 10.49
N GLU A 218 -21.88 15.71 9.94
CA GLU A 218 -21.06 14.51 9.88
C GLU A 218 -19.79 14.76 9.07
N LEU A 219 -19.90 15.41 7.91
CA LEU A 219 -18.76 15.62 7.00
C LEU A 219 -17.82 16.75 7.44
N PHE A 220 -18.35 17.83 8.02
CA PHE A 220 -17.60 19.06 8.29
C PHE A 220 -17.35 19.34 9.77
N GLN A 221 -17.69 18.39 10.63
CA GLN A 221 -17.40 18.46 12.05
C GLN A 221 -16.96 17.09 12.59
N ASP A 222 -17.82 16.08 12.49
CA ASP A 222 -17.57 14.81 13.19
C ASP A 222 -16.53 13.92 12.48
N LYS A 223 -16.53 13.92 11.13
CA LYS A 223 -15.64 13.13 10.28
C LYS A 223 -14.69 13.98 9.45
N LEU A 224 -14.51 15.26 9.77
CA LEU A 224 -13.68 16.17 8.98
C LEU A 224 -12.23 15.66 8.86
N ASP A 225 -11.66 15.17 9.96
CA ASP A 225 -10.28 14.65 10.01
C ASP A 225 -10.14 13.25 9.35
N ASN A 226 -11.24 12.66 8.84
CA ASN A 226 -11.18 11.44 8.03
C ASN A 226 -10.92 11.70 6.55
N PHE A 227 -10.80 12.95 6.12
CA PHE A 227 -10.49 13.28 4.73
C PHE A 227 -9.06 13.79 4.62
N ASP A 228 -8.35 13.30 3.61
CA ASP A 228 -6.99 13.77 3.28
C ASP A 228 -7.05 15.01 2.39
N LEU A 229 -8.16 15.17 1.64
CA LEU A 229 -8.39 16.31 0.76
C LEU A 229 -9.88 16.66 0.68
N ILE A 230 -10.17 17.94 0.81
CA ILE A 230 -11.50 18.50 0.57
C ILE A 230 -11.48 19.37 -0.68
N ILE A 231 -12.30 19.04 -1.67
CA ILE A 231 -12.41 19.75 -2.94
C ILE A 231 -13.74 20.50 -2.98
N PHE A 232 -13.67 21.82 -3.13
CA PHE A 232 -14.83 22.65 -3.48
C PHE A 232 -14.82 22.93 -4.98
N ASP A 233 -15.75 22.33 -5.72
CA ASP A 233 -15.88 22.50 -7.16
C ASP A 233 -17.02 23.48 -7.50
N ARG A 234 -16.63 24.68 -7.92
CA ARG A 234 -17.53 25.81 -8.24
C ARG A 234 -18.59 26.05 -7.16
N TYR A 235 -18.21 25.82 -5.91
CA TYR A 235 -19.09 26.00 -4.76
C TYR A 235 -19.24 27.48 -4.43
N ARG A 236 -20.49 27.88 -4.16
CA ARG A 236 -20.86 29.22 -3.72
C ARG A 236 -21.64 29.16 -2.42
N ARG A 237 -21.53 30.22 -1.61
CA ARG A 237 -22.32 30.40 -0.40
C ARG A 237 -23.81 30.57 -0.77
N ARG A 238 -24.53 29.45 -0.80
CA ARG A 238 -25.98 29.37 -1.07
C ARG A 238 -26.81 29.03 0.16
N GLY A 239 -26.22 29.11 1.36
CA GLY A 239 -26.87 28.74 2.62
C GLY A 239 -26.93 27.24 2.90
N VAL A 240 -26.32 26.39 2.05
CA VAL A 240 -26.26 24.94 2.26
C VAL A 240 -25.22 24.55 3.30
N LEU A 241 -24.04 25.17 3.25
CA LEU A 241 -22.99 24.99 4.24
C LEU A 241 -22.91 26.25 5.14
N PRO A 242 -23.39 26.17 6.39
CA PRO A 242 -23.21 27.22 7.40
C PRO A 242 -21.75 27.65 7.59
N ASP A 243 -21.55 28.92 8.00
CA ASP A 243 -20.22 29.50 8.20
C ASP A 243 -19.39 28.76 9.27
N VAL A 244 -20.04 28.15 10.27
CA VAL A 244 -19.36 27.33 11.30
C VAL A 244 -18.62 26.15 10.68
N TYR A 245 -19.19 25.49 9.67
CA TYR A 245 -18.54 24.37 9.01
C TYR A 245 -17.41 24.83 8.07
N LEU A 246 -17.58 25.99 7.42
CA LEU A 246 -16.49 26.61 6.66
C LEU A 246 -15.33 27.06 7.56
N HIS A 247 -15.63 27.47 8.79
CA HIS A 247 -14.62 27.75 9.81
C HIS A 247 -13.89 26.47 10.23
N ASN A 248 -14.60 25.37 10.48
CA ASN A 248 -13.96 24.08 10.78
C ASN A 248 -13.00 23.63 9.67
N VAL A 249 -13.38 23.81 8.40
CA VAL A 249 -12.50 23.50 7.26
C VAL A 249 -11.26 24.40 7.27
N ALA A 250 -11.40 25.69 7.59
CA ALA A 250 -10.26 26.58 7.71
C ALA A 250 -9.30 26.11 8.83
N GLU A 251 -9.84 25.71 9.99
CA GLU A 251 -9.05 25.14 11.09
C GLU A 251 -8.43 23.78 10.76
N TYR A 252 -9.11 22.97 9.95
CA TYR A 252 -8.55 21.72 9.44
C TYR A 252 -7.30 21.98 8.58
N VAL A 253 -7.32 23.01 7.72
CA VAL A 253 -6.15 23.42 6.92
C VAL A 253 -5.02 23.94 7.80
N THR A 254 -5.31 24.75 8.84
CA THR A 254 -4.26 25.24 9.75
C THR A 254 -3.58 24.12 10.54
N ARG A 255 -4.28 23.00 10.78
CA ARG A 255 -3.73 21.78 11.39
C ARG A 255 -3.00 20.84 10.41
N GLY A 256 -2.84 21.24 9.15
CA GLY A 256 -2.11 20.46 8.13
C GLY A 256 -3.00 19.71 7.13
N GLY A 257 -4.31 19.87 7.21
CA GLY A 257 -5.25 19.35 6.21
C GLY A 257 -5.16 20.06 4.86
N ALA A 258 -5.68 19.43 3.80
CA ALA A 258 -5.62 19.97 2.45
C ALA A 258 -6.99 20.38 1.90
N VAL A 259 -7.05 21.56 1.27
CA VAL A 259 -8.21 22.05 0.56
C VAL A 259 -7.83 22.46 -0.86
N LEU A 260 -8.63 22.01 -1.82
CA LEU A 260 -8.58 22.45 -3.21
C LEU A 260 -9.86 23.20 -3.55
N THR A 261 -9.73 24.37 -4.15
CA THR A 261 -10.88 25.12 -4.69
C THR A 261 -10.75 25.22 -6.20
N VAL A 262 -11.73 24.69 -6.92
CA VAL A 262 -11.87 24.84 -8.37
C VAL A 262 -12.92 25.92 -8.60
N VAL A 263 -12.50 27.04 -9.16
CA VAL A 263 -13.29 28.27 -9.18
C VAL A 263 -13.69 28.66 -10.59
N GLY A 264 -14.79 29.41 -10.72
CA GLY A 264 -15.19 30.08 -11.96
C GLY A 264 -15.51 31.57 -11.72
N PRO A 265 -16.22 32.24 -12.65
CA PRO A 265 -16.64 33.64 -12.50
C PRO A 265 -17.40 33.92 -11.19
N ASP A 266 -18.07 32.90 -10.67
CA ASP A 266 -18.76 32.91 -9.39
C ASP A 266 -17.88 33.26 -8.18
N PHE A 267 -16.58 32.98 -8.26
CA PHE A 267 -15.64 33.34 -7.20
C PHE A 267 -15.41 34.85 -7.08
N ALA A 268 -15.74 35.63 -8.12
CA ALA A 268 -15.70 37.10 -8.07
C ALA A 268 -16.96 37.72 -7.42
N LEU A 269 -18.03 36.97 -7.25
CA LEU A 269 -19.32 37.47 -6.79
C LEU A 269 -19.40 37.60 -5.25
N PRO A 270 -20.42 38.32 -4.71
CA PRO A 270 -20.60 38.48 -3.26
C PRO A 270 -20.77 37.17 -2.47
N ASN A 271 -21.21 36.09 -3.13
CA ASN A 271 -21.37 34.77 -2.53
C ASN A 271 -20.15 33.84 -2.67
N SER A 272 -18.98 34.43 -2.96
CA SER A 272 -17.72 33.70 -3.05
C SER A 272 -17.28 33.09 -1.72
N LEU A 273 -16.65 31.91 -1.79
CA LEU A 273 -15.96 31.29 -0.66
C LEU A 273 -14.87 32.19 -0.06
N SER A 274 -14.26 33.08 -0.84
CA SER A 274 -13.26 34.03 -0.34
C SER A 274 -13.81 35.02 0.68
N ARG A 275 -15.13 35.19 0.73
CA ARG A 275 -15.85 36.07 1.66
C ARG A 275 -16.44 35.31 2.85
N THR A 276 -15.93 34.11 3.13
CA THR A 276 -16.33 33.25 4.25
C THR A 276 -15.12 33.00 5.18
N PRO A 277 -15.27 32.35 6.34
CA PRO A 277 -14.13 31.98 7.19
C PRO A 277 -13.03 31.21 6.45
N LEU A 278 -13.38 30.39 5.45
CA LEU A 278 -12.43 29.66 4.61
C LEU A 278 -11.49 30.60 3.83
N GLY A 279 -11.93 31.82 3.49
CA GLY A 279 -11.14 32.83 2.79
C GLY A 279 -9.87 33.29 3.53
N ARG A 280 -9.70 32.92 4.80
CA ARG A 280 -8.47 33.16 5.58
C ARG A 280 -7.31 32.25 5.17
N VAL A 281 -7.60 31.05 4.68
CA VAL A 281 -6.59 30.05 4.28
C VAL A 281 -6.45 29.92 2.76
N LEU A 282 -7.33 30.54 1.98
CA LEU A 282 -7.21 30.52 0.52
C LEU A 282 -5.99 31.32 0.05
N PRO A 283 -5.25 30.83 -0.96
CA PRO A 283 -4.01 31.46 -1.43
C PRO A 283 -4.25 32.73 -2.27
N SER A 284 -5.49 33.04 -2.61
CA SER A 284 -5.83 34.21 -3.44
C SER A 284 -7.19 34.80 -3.09
N ARG A 285 -7.38 36.07 -3.47
CA ARG A 285 -8.65 36.80 -3.33
C ARG A 285 -9.09 37.35 -4.67
N PRO A 286 -10.40 37.31 -4.98
CA PRO A 286 -10.91 37.85 -6.23
C PRO A 286 -10.86 39.38 -6.22
N THR A 287 -10.61 39.98 -7.39
CA THR A 287 -10.71 41.44 -7.59
C THR A 287 -12.16 41.91 -7.72
N GLY A 288 -13.10 40.99 -7.96
CA GLY A 288 -14.52 41.29 -8.19
C GLY A 288 -14.88 41.60 -9.64
N THR A 289 -13.90 41.68 -10.55
CA THR A 289 -14.14 41.92 -11.98
C THR A 289 -13.93 40.63 -12.78
N VAL A 290 -14.90 40.29 -13.63
CA VAL A 290 -14.79 39.18 -14.59
C VAL A 290 -14.42 39.75 -15.95
N ARG A 291 -13.41 39.16 -16.61
CA ARG A 291 -12.99 39.50 -17.97
C ARG A 291 -13.12 38.27 -18.86
N GLU A 292 -13.91 38.35 -19.91
CA GLU A 292 -14.08 37.29 -20.90
C GLU A 292 -13.24 37.63 -22.13
N VAL A 293 -11.97 37.24 -22.09
CA VAL A 293 -11.01 37.41 -23.19
C VAL A 293 -10.27 36.10 -23.38
N GLY A 294 -9.96 35.75 -24.63
CA GLY A 294 -9.26 34.51 -24.86
C GLY A 294 -7.84 34.56 -24.30
N PHE A 295 -7.46 33.59 -23.48
CA PHE A 295 -6.24 33.55 -22.69
C PHE A 295 -5.47 32.26 -22.94
N GLN A 296 -4.15 32.36 -23.14
CA GLN A 296 -3.26 31.20 -23.18
C GLN A 296 -2.34 31.28 -21.96
N PRO A 297 -2.49 30.38 -20.96
CA PRO A 297 -1.65 30.41 -19.79
C PRO A 297 -0.21 30.05 -20.16
N MET A 298 0.73 30.89 -19.70
CA MET A 298 2.17 30.67 -19.86
C MET A 298 2.78 30.29 -18.50
N PRO A 299 3.65 29.27 -18.43
CA PRO A 299 4.29 28.88 -17.18
C PRO A 299 5.26 29.96 -16.72
N THR A 300 5.26 30.23 -15.42
CA THR A 300 6.31 31.03 -14.78
C THR A 300 7.59 30.20 -14.61
N ASP A 301 8.73 30.84 -14.36
CA ASP A 301 10.00 30.14 -14.04
C ASP A 301 9.83 29.15 -12.86
N LYS A 302 8.98 29.49 -11.87
CA LYS A 302 8.61 28.57 -10.78
C LYS A 302 7.74 27.42 -11.27
N GLY A 303 6.74 27.69 -12.09
CA GLY A 303 5.84 26.68 -12.66
C GLY A 303 6.58 25.62 -13.47
N ARG A 304 7.66 25.98 -14.18
CA ARG A 304 8.46 25.01 -14.95
C ARG A 304 9.16 23.95 -14.09
N ARG A 305 9.42 24.25 -12.81
CA ARG A 305 10.09 23.34 -11.86
C ARG A 305 9.13 22.72 -10.85
N HIS A 306 7.88 23.19 -10.81
CA HIS A 306 6.94 22.80 -9.78
C HIS A 306 6.40 21.38 -10.07
N PRO A 307 6.35 20.46 -9.08
CA PRO A 307 5.97 19.05 -9.31
C PRO A 307 4.63 18.85 -10.02
N ILE A 308 3.65 19.73 -9.76
CA ILE A 308 2.31 19.67 -10.37
C ILE A 308 2.35 20.00 -11.87
N THR A 309 3.22 20.92 -12.30
CA THR A 309 3.20 21.47 -13.66
C THR A 309 4.39 21.01 -14.50
N ALA A 310 5.50 20.58 -13.92
CA ALA A 310 6.70 20.19 -14.65
C ALA A 310 6.48 19.02 -15.64
N GLY A 311 5.48 18.16 -15.39
CA GLY A 311 5.12 17.05 -16.27
C GLY A 311 4.14 17.40 -17.40
N LEU A 312 3.63 18.63 -17.47
CA LEU A 312 2.73 19.04 -18.54
C LEU A 312 3.50 19.23 -19.86
N THR A 313 2.91 18.80 -20.98
CA THR A 313 3.55 18.91 -22.29
C THR A 313 3.75 20.38 -22.70
N GLY A 314 4.92 20.68 -23.29
CA GLY A 314 5.29 22.03 -23.69
C GLY A 314 5.72 22.98 -22.54
N ILE A 315 5.91 22.48 -21.31
CA ILE A 315 6.43 23.27 -20.16
C ILE A 315 7.96 23.21 -20.01
N GLY A 316 8.67 22.33 -20.74
CA GLY A 316 10.11 22.06 -20.60
C GLY A 316 11.06 23.28 -20.59
N ASP A 317 11.91 23.42 -21.61
CA ASP A 317 12.92 24.49 -21.63
C ASP A 317 12.30 25.89 -21.78
N LYS A 318 13.03 26.96 -21.41
CA LYS A 318 12.51 28.35 -21.45
C LYS A 318 11.94 28.76 -22.81
N GLU A 319 12.44 28.19 -23.90
CA GLU A 319 11.98 28.46 -25.26
C GLU A 319 10.78 27.60 -25.69
N SER A 320 10.47 26.54 -24.94
CA SER A 320 9.31 25.70 -25.23
C SER A 320 8.00 26.45 -25.01
N ARG A 321 7.11 26.33 -26.00
CA ARG A 321 5.75 26.86 -25.97
C ARG A 321 4.79 25.75 -25.53
N PRO A 322 3.78 26.06 -24.72
CA PRO A 322 2.77 25.08 -24.38
C PRO A 322 2.03 24.54 -25.59
N GLU A 323 1.73 23.25 -25.58
CA GLU A 323 0.98 22.59 -26.66
C GLU A 323 -0.54 22.79 -26.54
N TRP A 324 -1.03 23.26 -25.38
CA TRP A 324 -2.45 23.51 -25.20
C TRP A 324 -2.94 24.78 -25.92
N GLY A 325 -4.17 24.71 -26.41
CA GLY A 325 -4.83 25.81 -27.13
C GLY A 325 -5.23 26.99 -26.23
N ARG A 326 -5.67 28.06 -26.90
CA ARG A 326 -6.26 29.25 -26.27
C ARG A 326 -7.64 28.90 -25.67
N TRP A 327 -7.91 29.37 -24.46
CA TRP A 327 -9.20 29.26 -23.78
C TRP A 327 -9.97 30.57 -23.89
#